data_AF-A0AAV3QSW0-F1
#
_entry.id   AF-A0AAV3QSW0-F1
#
_cell.length_a   1.000
_cell.length_b   1.000
_cell.length_c   1.000
_cell.angle_alpha   90.00
_cell.angle_beta   90.00
_cell.angle_gamma   90.00
#
_symmetry.space_group_name_H-M   'P 1'
#
loop_
_entity.id
_entity.type
_entity.pdbx_description
1 polymer ?
#
loop_
_entity_poly.entity_id
_entity_poly.type
_entity_poly.pdbx_seq_one_letter_code
_entity_poly.pdbx_strand_id
1 'polypeptide(L)'
;MSGLMYDLKNYLRSKRATKMAPGNLSILLEFLSFEAKSKPNFFYEIQLDEDDLITNIFWSDAFMQYDYACFGDAVSHDTTFRTNNTY
;
A
#
# COMPACT_ATOMS: atom_id res chain seq x y z
N MET A 1 -27.74 -14.60 -6.41
CA MET A 1 -26.99 -13.55 -5.67
C MET A 1 -25.46 -13.59 -5.89
N SER A 2 -24.90 -14.50 -6.68
CA SER A 2 -23.44 -14.66 -6.85
C SER A 2 -22.78 -13.72 -7.89
N GLY A 3 -23.53 -13.22 -8.88
CA GLY A 3 -22.96 -12.39 -9.96
C GLY A 3 -22.41 -11.04 -9.47
N LEU A 4 -23.16 -10.35 -8.59
CA LEU A 4 -22.80 -9.02 -8.11
C LEU A 4 -21.47 -8.98 -7.36
N MET A 5 -21.17 -10.02 -6.57
CA MET A 5 -19.91 -10.11 -5.82
C MET A 5 -18.71 -10.41 -6.72
N TYR A 6 -18.93 -11.21 -7.76
CA TYR A 6 -17.93 -11.51 -8.77
C TYR A 6 -17.62 -10.28 -9.63
N ASP A 7 -18.66 -9.53 -10.03
CA ASP A 7 -18.52 -8.29 -10.77
C ASP A 7 -17.79 -7.22 -9.96
N LEU A 8 -18.07 -7.11 -8.65
CA LEU A 8 -17.36 -6.20 -7.76
C LEU A 8 -15.87 -6.57 -7.61
N LYS A 9 -15.56 -7.86 -7.43
CA LYS A 9 -14.17 -8.34 -7.36
C LYS A 9 -13.43 -8.01 -8.67
N ASN A 10 -14.03 -8.29 -9.82
CA ASN A 10 -13.46 -7.98 -11.14
C ASN A 10 -13.29 -6.47 -11.36
N TYR A 11 -14.26 -5.66 -10.93
CA TYR A 11 -14.17 -4.20 -10.99
C TYR A 11 -12.99 -3.69 -10.16
N LEU A 12 -12.84 -4.13 -8.91
CA LEU A 12 -11.73 -3.74 -8.04
C LEU A 12 -10.39 -4.17 -8.62
N ARG A 13 -10.31 -5.41 -9.15
CA ARG A 13 -9.13 -5.94 -9.83
C ARG A 13 -8.70 -5.09 -11.01
N SER A 14 -9.62 -4.78 -11.94
CA SER A 14 -9.32 -3.93 -13.09
C SER A 14 -8.90 -2.52 -12.69
N LYS A 15 -9.55 -1.91 -11.69
CA LYS A 15 -9.17 -0.60 -11.14
C LYS A 15 -7.78 -0.59 -10.49
N ARG A 16 -7.38 -1.65 -9.80
CA ARG A 16 -6.05 -1.78 -9.17
C ARG A 16 -4.96 -1.93 -10.23
N ALA A 17 -5.15 -2.87 -11.16
CA ALA A 17 -4.20 -3.12 -12.25
C ALA A 17 -4.01 -1.91 -13.18
N THR A 18 -5.06 -1.11 -13.42
CA THR A 18 -4.97 0.11 -14.23
C THR A 18 -4.34 1.30 -13.49
N LYS A 19 -4.44 1.35 -12.15
CA LYS A 19 -3.90 2.45 -11.34
C LYS A 19 -2.41 2.31 -11.02
N MET A 20 -1.91 1.09 -10.82
CA MET A 20 -0.49 0.81 -10.65
C MET A 20 0.07 0.29 -11.97
N ALA A 21 0.71 1.17 -12.74
CA ALA A 21 1.49 0.74 -13.90
C ALA A 21 2.57 -0.27 -13.44
N PRO A 22 2.78 -1.40 -14.15
CA PRO A 22 3.74 -2.42 -13.74
C PRO A 22 5.14 -1.86 -13.41
N GLY A 23 5.61 -0.87 -14.16
CA GLY A 23 6.90 -0.20 -13.90
C GLY A 23 6.94 0.59 -12.59
N ASN A 24 5.83 1.22 -12.18
CA ASN A 24 5.77 1.98 -10.93
C ASN A 24 5.82 1.05 -9.72
N LEU A 25 5.23 -0.14 -9.84
CA LEU A 25 5.28 -1.13 -8.77
C LEU A 25 6.70 -1.68 -8.59
N SER A 26 7.39 -2.04 -9.68
CA SER A 26 8.76 -2.53 -9.60
C SER A 26 9.70 -1.52 -8.93
N ILE A 27 9.59 -0.23 -9.27
CA ILE A 27 10.39 0.85 -8.67
C ILE A 27 10.11 0.97 -7.17
N LEU A 28 8.83 0.90 -6.75
CA LEU A 28 8.46 0.97 -5.34
C LEU A 28 9.02 -0.22 -4.54
N LEU A 29 8.93 -1.42 -5.10
CA LEU A 29 9.47 -2.63 -4.46
C LEU A 29 10.99 -2.57 -4.32
N GLU A 30 11.68 -2.07 -5.35
CA GLU A 30 13.13 -1.87 -5.31
C GLU A 30 13.52 -0.86 -4.24
N PHE A 31 12.79 0.26 -4.16
CA PHE A 31 12.98 1.26 -3.10
C PHE A 31 12.80 0.67 -1.71
N LEU A 32 11.68 0.00 -1.43
CA LEU A 32 11.42 -0.61 -0.11
C LEU A 32 12.48 -1.65 0.26
N SER A 33 12.90 -2.46 -0.71
CA SER A 33 13.97 -3.46 -0.51
C SER A 33 15.32 -2.81 -0.22
N PHE A 34 15.65 -1.71 -0.91
CA PHE A 34 16.87 -0.96 -0.68
C PHE A 34 16.88 -0.28 0.70
N GLU A 35 15.77 0.35 1.07
CA GLU A 35 15.59 1.01 2.38
C GLU A 35 15.73 0.00 3.53
N ALA A 36 15.09 -1.17 3.43
CA ALA A 36 15.20 -2.24 4.42
C ALA A 36 16.63 -2.78 4.59
N LYS A 37 17.43 -2.79 3.52
CA LYS A 37 18.84 -3.22 3.58
C LYS A 37 19.77 -2.14 4.14
N SER A 38 19.45 -0.87 3.89
CA SER A 38 20.34 0.26 4.20
C SER A 38 20.09 0.87 5.57
N LYS A 39 18.85 0.81 6.09
CA LYS A 39 18.46 1.46 7.34
C LYS A 39 18.15 0.43 8.43
N PRO A 40 18.86 0.47 9.57
CA PRO A 40 18.44 -0.32 10.72
C PRO A 40 17.05 0.13 11.18
N ASN A 41 16.20 -0.82 11.55
CA ASN A 41 14.81 -0.60 11.97
C ASN A 41 13.86 -0.09 10.88
N PHE A 42 14.21 -0.17 9.61
CA PHE A 42 13.21 -0.03 8.55
C PHE A 42 12.41 -1.33 8.41
N PHE A 43 11.08 -1.22 8.38
CA PHE A 43 10.18 -2.35 8.21
C PHE A 43 9.23 -2.09 7.05
N TYR A 44 8.92 -3.11 6.27
CA TYR A 44 7.83 -3.07 5.29
C TYR A 44 7.18 -4.43 5.13
N GLU A 45 5.91 -4.44 4.75
CA GLU A 45 5.13 -5.63 4.47
C GLU A 45 4.18 -5.37 3.31
N ILE A 46 3.94 -6.40 2.50
CA ILE A 46 3.07 -6.35 1.33
C ILE A 46 2.01 -7.42 1.49
N GLN A 47 0.75 -7.01 1.35
CA GLN A 47 -0.38 -7.93 1.36
C GLN A 47 -0.87 -8.17 -0.07
N LEU A 48 -1.01 -9.45 -0.41
CA LEU A 48 -1.59 -9.92 -1.67
C LEU A 48 -3.00 -10.47 -1.45
N ASP A 49 -3.83 -10.46 -2.49
CA ASP A 49 -5.10 -11.20 -2.52
C ASP A 49 -4.93 -12.61 -3.10
N GLU A 50 -6.04 -13.34 -3.22
CA GLU A 50 -6.10 -14.71 -3.75
C GLU A 50 -5.59 -14.84 -5.19
N ASP A 51 -5.49 -13.73 -5.94
CA ASP A 51 -5.03 -13.65 -7.33
C ASP A 51 -3.58 -13.11 -7.42
N ASP A 52 -2.83 -13.10 -6.30
CA ASP A 52 -1.47 -12.53 -6.17
C ASP A 52 -1.37 -11.03 -6.52
N LEU A 53 -2.49 -10.29 -6.43
CA LEU A 53 -2.49 -8.85 -6.64
C LEU A 53 -2.29 -8.11 -5.33
N ILE A 54 -1.44 -7.07 -5.36
CA ILE A 54 -1.19 -6.24 -4.19
C ILE A 54 -2.47 -5.51 -3.77
N THR A 55 -2.84 -5.70 -2.51
CA THR A 55 -3.96 -4.99 -1.89
C THR A 55 -3.50 -3.84 -1.02
N ASN A 56 -2.43 -4.06 -0.24
CA ASN A 56 -1.93 -3.10 0.73
C ASN A 56 -0.39 -3.16 0.80
N ILE A 57 0.21 -2.02 1.11
CA ILE A 57 1.64 -1.90 1.40
C ILE A 57 1.75 -1.14 2.71
N PHE A 58 2.46 -1.72 3.67
CA PHE A 58 2.81 -1.07 4.93
C PHE A 58 4.32 -0.86 4.99
N TRP A 59 4.76 0.27 5.53
CA TRP A 59 6.17 0.51 5.82
C TRP A 59 6.32 1.47 7.00
N SER A 60 7.44 1.38 7.70
CA SER A 60 7.81 2.29 8.78
C SER A 60 9.33 2.44 8.84
N ASP A 61 9.79 3.66 9.06
CA ASP A 61 11.18 3.91 9.43
C ASP A 61 11.35 3.99 10.96
N ALA A 62 12.59 4.17 11.41
CA ALA A 62 12.92 4.24 12.82
C ALA A 62 12.22 5.42 13.54
N PHE A 63 11.98 6.54 12.85
CA PHE A 63 11.29 7.69 13.43
C PHE A 63 9.81 7.42 13.59
N MET A 64 9.16 6.84 12.57
CA MET A 64 7.76 6.44 12.66
C MET A 64 7.51 5.44 13.79
N GLN A 65 8.41 4.48 13.99
CA GLN A 65 8.33 3.53 15.10
C GLN A 65 8.52 4.20 16.45
N TYR A 66 9.45 5.14 16.55
CA TYR A 66 9.68 5.92 17.77
C TYR A 66 8.47 6.80 18.10
N ASP A 67 7.94 7.54 17.11
CA ASP A 67 6.75 8.38 17.25
C ASP A 67 5.55 7.53 17.67
N TYR A 68 5.35 6.37 17.05
CA TYR A 68 4.30 5.44 17.46
C TYR A 68 4.50 4.95 18.91
N ALA A 69 5.73 4.67 19.34
CA ALA A 69 6.01 4.30 20.73
C ALA A 69 5.76 5.45 21.72
N CYS A 70 5.95 6.71 21.31
CA CYS A 70 5.71 7.89 22.13
C CYS A 70 4.23 8.26 22.23
N PHE A 71 3.49 8.18 21.13
CA PHE A 71 2.11 8.68 21.05
C PHE A 71 1.09 7.55 21.14
N GLY A 72 1.33 6.37 20.56
CA GLY A 72 0.65 5.09 20.86
C GLY A 72 -0.85 4.96 20.57
N ASP A 73 -1.60 6.05 20.58
CA ASP A 73 -3.06 6.09 20.45
C ASP A 73 -3.55 6.87 19.21
N ALA A 74 -2.67 7.64 18.57
CA ALA A 74 -2.97 8.43 17.40
C ALA A 74 -2.50 7.74 16.11
N VAL A 75 -3.45 7.22 15.33
CA VAL A 75 -3.23 6.80 13.94
C VAL A 75 -4.02 7.74 13.03
N SER A 76 -3.33 8.64 12.33
CA SER A 76 -3.95 9.51 11.32
C SER A 76 -3.91 8.82 9.96
N HIS A 77 -5.07 8.41 9.45
CA HIS A 77 -5.18 7.87 8.10
C HIS A 77 -5.37 9.02 7.10
N ASP A 78 -4.31 9.35 6.35
CA ASP A 78 -4.41 10.34 5.28
C ASP A 78 -5.12 9.72 4.06
N THR A 79 -6.42 9.94 3.95
CA THR A 79 -7.20 9.50 2.77
C THR A 79 -7.09 10.48 1.59
N THR A 80 -6.20 11.48 1.63
CA THR A 80 -6.16 12.50 0.57
C THR A 80 -5.56 12.05 -0.75
N PHE A 81 -5.17 10.78 -0.92
CA PHE A 81 -4.86 10.25 -2.24
C PHE A 81 -6.13 10.03 -3.09
N ARG A 82 -6.57 11.13 -3.70
CA ARG A 82 -7.46 11.27 -4.87
C ARG A 82 -8.97 11.25 -4.62
N THR A 83 -9.47 12.17 -3.80
CA THR A 83 -10.83 12.74 -3.97
C THR A 83 -10.85 14.09 -4.68
N ASN A 84 -9.69 14.67 -5.02
CA ASN A 84 -9.66 15.89 -5.81
C ASN A 84 -9.40 15.59 -7.29
N ASN A 85 -10.47 15.60 -8.09
CA ASN A 85 -10.42 15.52 -9.54
C ASN A 85 -10.36 16.94 -10.14
N THR A 86 -9.27 17.65 -9.86
CA THR A 86 -8.84 18.89 -10.53
C THR A 86 -7.30 18.87 -10.46
N TYR A 87 -6.54 18.73 -11.54
CA TYR A 87 -6.66 19.25 -12.91
C TYR A 87 -6.19 18.21 -13.95
#